data_AF-A0A958ULV9-F1
#
_entry.id   AF-A0A958ULV9-F1
#
_cell.length_a   1.000
_cell.length_b   1.000
_cell.length_c   1.000
_cell.angle_alpha   90.00
_cell.angle_beta   90.00
_cell.angle_gamma   90.00
#
_symmetry.space_group_name_H-M   'P 1'
#
loop_
_entity.id
_entity.type
_entity.pdbx_description
1 polymer ?
#
loop_
_entity_poly.entity_id
_entity_poly.type
_entity_poly.pdbx_seq_one_letter_code
_entity_poly.pdbx_strand_id
1 'polypeptide(L)'
;MITLNQKQIFHARGIDKGYSWMVKHGIAYHTANHILFKNPRSLRFDHIEILCKNLVCEPSDLFTYTPDNQRHLPDSHPLNKLIRDKEEDSLKQTISHLSYQELIEIKNFISTQKTSRRR
;
A
#
# COMPACT_ATOMS: atom_id res chain seq x y z
N MET A 1 17.04 -5.26 4.02
CA MET A 1 16.98 -4.43 2.80
C MET A 1 15.64 -3.73 2.72
N ILE A 2 15.64 -2.42 2.47
CA ILE A 2 14.40 -1.65 2.23
C ILE A 2 14.06 -1.73 0.74
N THR A 3 12.81 -2.01 0.43
CA THR A 3 12.28 -2.06 -0.95
C THR A 3 10.95 -1.31 -1.04
N LEU A 4 10.57 -0.92 -2.26
CA LEU A 4 9.28 -0.30 -2.52
C LEU A 4 8.16 -1.35 -2.53
N ASN A 5 7.03 -1.02 -1.90
CA ASN A 5 5.84 -1.85 -1.74
C ASN A 5 4.58 -1.22 -2.36
N GLN A 6 4.74 -0.67 -3.56
CA GLN A 6 3.67 -0.01 -4.30
C GLN A 6 2.51 -0.94 -4.66
N LYS A 7 2.78 -2.24 -4.90
CA LYS A 7 1.76 -3.19 -5.35
C LYS A 7 0.71 -3.46 -4.29
N GLN A 8 1.10 -3.72 -3.05
CA GLN A 8 0.15 -4.03 -1.96
C GLN A 8 -0.79 -2.84 -1.73
N ILE A 9 -0.27 -1.61 -1.74
CA ILE A 9 -1.10 -0.40 -1.55
C ILE A 9 -2.09 -0.24 -2.70
N PHE A 10 -1.65 -0.47 -3.95
CA PHE A 10 -2.57 -0.42 -5.08
C PHE A 10 -3.71 -1.46 -4.95
N HIS A 11 -3.39 -2.70 -4.57
CA HIS A 11 -4.39 -3.73 -4.34
C HIS A 11 -5.36 -3.38 -3.21
N ALA A 12 -4.85 -2.91 -2.07
CA ALA A 12 -5.67 -2.47 -0.94
C ALA A 12 -6.61 -1.30 -1.31
N ARG A 13 -6.20 -0.46 -2.26
CA ARG A 13 -7.01 0.65 -2.81
C ARG A 13 -7.90 0.25 -3.98
N GLY A 14 -7.92 -1.02 -4.40
CA GLY A 14 -8.70 -1.50 -5.53
C GLY A 14 -8.19 -0.99 -6.90
N ILE A 15 -6.92 -0.62 -6.98
CA ILE A 15 -6.27 -0.13 -8.21
C ILE A 15 -5.62 -1.31 -8.92
N ASP A 16 -6.29 -1.86 -9.93
CA ASP A 16 -5.75 -2.98 -10.72
C ASP A 16 -4.65 -2.52 -11.70
N LYS A 17 -4.77 -1.30 -12.23
CA LYS A 17 -3.87 -0.74 -13.25
C LYS A 17 -2.95 0.34 -12.68
N GLY A 18 -2.07 -0.04 -11.76
CA GLY A 18 -1.14 0.88 -11.08
C GLY A 18 -0.30 1.72 -12.03
N TYR A 19 0.12 1.15 -13.17
CA TYR A 19 0.84 1.87 -14.22
C TYR A 19 0.04 3.06 -14.79
N SER A 20 -1.16 2.78 -15.32
CA SER A 20 -2.04 3.80 -15.90
C SER A 20 -2.46 4.83 -14.85
N TRP A 21 -2.65 4.39 -13.61
CA TRP A 21 -2.95 5.26 -12.49
C TRP A 21 -1.80 6.24 -12.23
N MET A 22 -0.54 5.79 -12.17
CA MET A 22 0.61 6.67 -11.93
C MET A 22 0.78 7.73 -13.04
N VAL A 23 0.64 7.31 -14.30
CA VAL A 23 0.71 8.23 -15.45
C VAL A 23 -0.37 9.29 -15.39
N LYS A 24 -1.61 8.90 -15.06
CA LYS A 24 -2.74 9.83 -14.90
C LYS A 24 -2.48 10.89 -13.81
N HIS A 25 -1.70 10.57 -12.79
CA HIS A 25 -1.40 11.47 -11.67
C HIS A 25 -0.04 12.19 -11.81
N GLY A 26 0.55 12.19 -13.02
CA GLY A 26 1.71 13.05 -13.34
C GLY A 26 3.08 12.38 -13.25
N ILE A 27 3.15 11.06 -13.02
CA ILE A 27 4.42 10.32 -13.09
C ILE A 27 4.71 9.95 -14.55
N ALA A 28 5.88 10.34 -15.06
CA ALA A 28 6.27 10.06 -16.45
C ALA A 28 6.25 8.54 -16.78
N TYR A 29 5.92 8.19 -18.03
CA TYR A 29 5.82 6.81 -18.54
C TYR A 29 6.98 5.92 -18.09
N HIS A 30 8.22 6.35 -18.34
CA HIS A 30 9.42 5.58 -18.04
C HIS A 30 9.61 5.39 -16.52
N THR A 31 9.33 6.45 -15.75
CA THR A 31 9.38 6.42 -14.30
C THR A 31 8.33 5.49 -13.72
N ALA A 32 7.10 5.54 -14.20
CA ALA A 32 6.01 4.67 -13.76
C ALA A 32 6.35 3.18 -14.01
N ASN A 33 6.93 2.87 -15.17
CA ASN A 33 7.40 1.52 -15.49
C ASN A 33 8.54 1.09 -14.55
N HIS A 34 9.54 1.96 -14.36
CA HIS A 34 10.67 1.70 -13.46
C HIS A 34 10.21 1.45 -12.02
N ILE A 35 9.32 2.29 -11.50
CA ILE A 35 8.71 2.16 -10.16
C ILE A 35 7.97 0.82 -10.05
N LEU A 36 7.12 0.46 -11.01
CA LEU A 36 6.26 -0.71 -10.87
C LEU A 36 7.01 -2.05 -11.02
N PHE A 37 7.99 -2.11 -11.92
CA PHE A 37 8.55 -3.38 -12.40
C PHE A 37 10.04 -3.56 -12.13
N LYS A 38 10.80 -2.48 -11.86
CA LYS A 38 12.26 -2.56 -11.76
C LYS A 38 12.81 -2.47 -10.34
N ASN A 39 11.94 -2.34 -9.33
CA ASN A 39 12.32 -2.23 -7.91
C ASN A 39 13.46 -1.19 -7.71
N PRO A 40 13.16 0.10 -7.93
CA PRO A 40 14.16 1.14 -7.89
C PRO A 40 14.92 1.18 -6.56
N ARG A 41 16.23 1.39 -6.60
CA ARG A 41 17.05 1.67 -5.41
C ARG A 41 16.90 3.11 -4.91
N SER A 42 16.40 4.01 -5.76
CA SER A 42 16.17 5.41 -5.43
C SER A 42 14.81 5.86 -5.94
N LEU A 43 14.11 6.64 -5.12
CA LEU A 43 12.85 7.28 -5.48
C LEU A 43 12.97 8.76 -5.16
N ARG A 44 12.64 9.61 -6.13
CA ARG A 44 12.58 11.05 -5.90
C ARG A 44 11.42 11.39 -4.95
N PHE A 45 11.60 12.41 -4.12
CA PHE A 45 10.61 12.81 -3.12
C PHE A 45 9.29 13.31 -3.74
N ASP A 46 9.35 13.94 -4.90
CA ASP A 46 8.17 14.35 -5.66
C ASP A 46 7.26 13.16 -6.00
N HIS A 47 7.83 12.01 -6.37
CA HIS A 47 7.05 10.80 -6.62
C HIS A 47 6.44 10.23 -5.34
N ILE A 48 7.17 10.25 -4.22
CA ILE A 48 6.65 9.82 -2.90
C ILE A 48 5.44 10.69 -2.53
N GLU A 49 5.58 12.00 -2.70
CA GLU A 49 4.51 12.95 -2.40
C GLU A 49 3.27 12.74 -3.29
N ILE A 50 3.46 12.54 -4.59
CA ILE A 50 2.36 12.21 -5.52
C ILE A 50 1.66 10.92 -5.09
N LEU A 51 2.41 9.88 -4.76
CA LEU A 51 1.86 8.60 -4.32
C LEU A 51 1.06 8.77 -3.03
N CYS A 52 1.65 9.35 -1.99
CA CYS A 52 1.01 9.51 -0.68
C CYS A 52 -0.22 10.41 -0.71
N LYS A 53 -0.19 11.52 -1.46
CA LYS A 53 -1.34 12.43 -1.60
C LYS A 53 -2.56 11.73 -2.21
N ASN A 54 -2.34 10.89 -3.22
CA ASN A 54 -3.43 10.27 -3.97
C ASN A 54 -3.83 8.88 -3.43
N LEU A 55 -2.90 8.16 -2.79
CA LEU A 55 -3.16 6.88 -2.12
C LEU A 55 -3.54 7.05 -0.65
N VAL A 56 -3.52 8.26 -0.11
CA VAL A 56 -3.84 8.59 1.29
C VAL A 56 -3.08 7.63 2.24
N CYS A 57 -1.75 7.66 2.14
CA CYS A 57 -0.84 6.84 2.94
C CYS A 57 0.33 7.67 3.46
N GLU A 58 1.05 7.14 4.44
CA GLU A 58 2.30 7.72 4.93
C GLU A 58 3.48 7.32 4.01
N PRO A 59 4.58 8.10 3.98
CA PRO A 59 5.77 7.71 3.21
C PRO A 59 6.35 6.35 3.64
N SER A 60 6.31 6.05 4.94
CA SER A 60 6.67 4.74 5.52
C SER A 60 5.86 3.61 4.88
N ASP A 61 4.59 3.86 4.53
CA ASP A 61 3.74 2.85 3.94
C ASP A 61 4.25 2.39 2.58
N LEU A 62 4.94 3.24 1.83
CA LEU A 62 5.46 2.89 0.51
C LEU A 62 6.59 1.86 0.57
N PHE A 63 7.16 1.59 1.74
CA PHE A 63 8.36 0.76 1.86
C PHE A 63 8.12 -0.49 2.70
N THR A 64 8.91 -1.53 2.40
CA THR A 64 8.98 -2.75 3.19
C THR A 64 10.43 -3.03 3.56
N TYR A 65 10.66 -3.54 4.76
CA TYR A 65 11.96 -3.99 5.22
C TYR A 65 12.01 -5.53 5.24
N THR A 66 13.00 -6.11 4.56
CA THR A 66 13.30 -7.54 4.65
C THR A 66 14.61 -7.71 5.42
N PRO A 67 14.61 -8.30 6.64
CA PRO A 67 15.84 -8.51 7.39
C PRO A 67 16.81 -9.42 6.61
N ASP A 68 18.11 -9.18 6.79
CA ASP A 68 19.13 -10.07 6.26
C ASP A 68 19.35 -11.21 7.27
N ASN A 69 19.50 -12.44 6.79
CA ASN A 69 19.64 -13.65 7.62
C ASN A 69 20.85 -13.59 8.56
N GLN A 70 21.80 -12.68 8.30
CA GLN A 70 23.03 -12.52 9.08
C GLN A 70 23.00 -11.35 10.06
N ARG A 71 21.97 -10.49 10.01
CA ARG A 71 21.88 -9.27 10.83
C ARG A 71 20.46 -9.08 11.34
N HIS A 72 20.13 -9.82 12.40
CA HIS A 72 18.90 -9.59 13.14
C HIS A 72 19.00 -8.24 13.88
N LEU A 73 18.05 -7.35 13.59
CA LEU A 73 17.85 -6.15 14.40
C LEU A 73 17.26 -6.56 15.75
N PRO A 74 17.53 -5.81 16.83
CA PRO A 74 16.81 -5.97 18.08
C PRO A 74 15.30 -5.88 17.84
N ASP A 75 14.49 -6.63 18.60
CA ASP A 75 13.03 -6.64 18.43
C ASP A 75 12.40 -5.26 18.60
N SER A 76 12.99 -4.42 19.45
CA SER A 76 12.57 -3.04 19.69
C SER A 76 12.92 -2.06 18.57
N HIS A 77 13.63 -2.49 17.53
CA HIS A 77 14.11 -1.59 16.48
C HIS A 77 12.95 -1.07 15.59
N PRO A 78 12.83 0.25 15.34
CA PRO A 78 11.70 0.81 14.59
C PRO A 78 11.51 0.26 13.17
N LEU A 79 12.58 -0.14 12.48
CA LEU A 79 12.50 -0.76 11.15
C LEU A 79 11.68 -2.06 11.12
N ASN A 80 11.52 -2.74 12.25
CA ASN A 80 10.68 -3.93 12.33
C ASN A 80 9.21 -3.60 12.02
N LYS A 81 8.78 -2.34 12.19
CA LYS A 81 7.44 -1.86 11.79
C LYS A 81 7.21 -1.86 10.27
N LEU A 82 8.29 -1.92 9.48
CA LEU A 82 8.21 -1.99 8.01
C LEU A 82 8.24 -3.43 7.49
N ILE A 83 8.36 -4.43 8.36
CA ILE A 83 8.22 -5.83 7.98
C ILE A 83 6.73 -6.08 7.74
N ARG A 84 6.37 -6.56 6.56
CA ARG A 84 4.99 -6.88 6.18
C ARG A 84 4.83 -8.34 5.87
N ASP A 85 3.71 -8.90 6.28
CA ASP A 85 3.32 -10.25 5.91
C ASP A 85 3.03 -10.32 4.40
N LYS A 86 3.35 -11.46 3.79
CA LYS A 86 3.35 -11.62 2.33
C LYS A 86 1.96 -11.79 1.73
N GLU A 87 0.92 -11.99 2.53
CA GLU A 87 -0.40 -12.36 2.06
C GLU A 87 -1.46 -11.67 2.92
N GLU A 88 -1.91 -10.51 2.47
CA GLU A 88 -3.31 -10.14 2.72
C GLU A 88 -4.04 -10.39 1.41
N ASP A 89 -4.99 -11.32 1.43
CA ASP A 89 -5.99 -11.45 0.38
C ASP A 89 -6.52 -10.05 0.07
N SER A 90 -6.57 -9.69 -1.21
CA SER A 90 -7.00 -8.34 -1.57
C SER A 90 -8.42 -8.15 -1.02
N LEU A 91 -8.68 -7.02 -0.35
CA LEU A 91 -10.02 -6.68 0.14
C LEU A 91 -11.11 -6.94 -0.91
N LYS A 92 -10.77 -6.70 -2.18
CA LYS A 92 -11.61 -6.99 -3.35
C LYS A 92 -11.98 -8.47 -3.47
N GLN A 93 -11.03 -9.40 -3.29
CA GLN A 93 -11.30 -10.85 -3.27
C GLN A 93 -12.13 -11.26 -2.06
N THR A 94 -11.86 -10.71 -0.89
CA THR A 94 -12.66 -11.03 0.31
C THR A 94 -14.12 -10.60 0.10
N ILE A 95 -14.34 -9.38 -0.41
CA ILE A 95 -15.67 -8.81 -0.62
C ILE A 95 -16.39 -9.46 -1.80
N SER A 96 -15.69 -9.96 -2.83
CA SER A 96 -16.33 -10.53 -4.02
C SER A 96 -17.10 -11.83 -3.76
N HIS A 97 -16.80 -12.53 -2.67
CA HIS A 97 -17.49 -13.77 -2.31
C HIS A 97 -18.70 -13.54 -1.40
N LEU A 98 -18.96 -12.30 -0.98
CA LEU A 98 -20.04 -11.96 -0.07
C LEU A 98 -21.36 -11.75 -0.82
N SER A 99 -22.46 -12.14 -0.18
CA SER A 99 -23.81 -11.84 -0.63
C SER A 99 -24.12 -10.35 -0.51
N TYR A 100 -25.14 -9.90 -1.24
CA TYR A 100 -25.58 -8.52 -1.21
C TYR A 100 -25.95 -8.01 0.20
N GLN A 101 -26.51 -8.87 1.06
CA GLN A 101 -26.87 -8.48 2.43
C GLN A 101 -25.61 -8.27 3.29
N GLU A 102 -24.62 -9.15 3.19
CA GLU A 102 -23.34 -9.02 3.89
C GLU A 102 -22.59 -7.74 3.46
N LEU A 103 -22.69 -7.35 2.19
CA LEU A 103 -22.13 -6.08 1.71
C LEU A 103 -22.79 -4.85 2.36
N ILE A 104 -24.11 -4.88 2.55
CA ILE A 104 -24.84 -3.81 3.25
C ILE A 104 -24.41 -3.74 4.71
N GLU A 105 -24.30 -4.87 5.38
CA GLU A 105 -23.86 -4.94 6.78
C GLU A 105 -22.46 -4.37 6.96
N ILE A 106 -21.50 -4.76 6.11
CA ILE A 106 -20.13 -4.23 6.14
C ILE A 106 -20.12 -2.72 5.93
N LYS A 107 -20.90 -2.21 4.97
CA LYS A 107 -21.01 -0.76 4.74
C LYS A 107 -21.46 -0.02 6.01
N ASN A 108 -22.49 -0.54 6.68
CA ASN A 108 -23.05 0.05 7.90
C ASN A 108 -22.10 -0.05 9.10
N PHE A 109 -21.36 -1.15 9.21
CA PHE A 109 -20.33 -1.32 10.23
C PHE A 109 -19.20 -0.29 10.07
N ILE A 110 -18.69 -0.10 8.85
CA ILE A 110 -17.60 0.85 8.55
C ILE A 110 -18.03 2.30 8.81
N SER A 111 -19.27 2.68 8.46
CA SER A 111 -19.77 4.05 8.69
C SER A 111 -19.90 4.37 10.19
N THR A 112 -20.28 3.38 10.99
CA THR A 112 -20.42 3.51 12.45
C THR A 112 -19.05 3.71 13.12
N GLN A 113 -18.06 2.90 12.75
CA GLN A 113 -16.68 2.98 13.28
C GLN A 113 -15.96 4.31 12.94
N LYS A 114 -16.24 4.91 11.78
CA LYS A 114 -15.66 6.22 11.42
C LYS A 114 -16.17 7.36 12.31
N THR A 115 -17.34 7.20 12.92
CA THR A 115 -17.96 8.23 13.76
C THR A 115 -17.41 8.21 15.19
N SER A 116 -17.01 7.05 15.71
CA SER A 116 -16.42 6.92 17.05
C SER A 116 -14.97 7.40 17.14
N ARG A 117 -14.16 7.25 16.08
CA ARG A 117 -12.75 7.73 16.02
C ARG A 117 -12.58 9.24 15.83
N ARG A 118 -13.68 9.99 15.63
CA ARG A 118 -13.68 11.46 15.49
C ARG A 118 -14.06 12.19 16.78
N ARG A 119 -14.32 11.47 17.88
CA ARG A 119 -14.56 12.04 19.20
C ARG A 119 -13.35 11.85 20.10
#